data_AF-A0A101NZD8-F1
#
_entry.id   AF-A0A101NZD8-F1
#
_cell.length_a   1.000
_cell.length_b   1.000
_cell.length_c   1.000
_cell.angle_alpha   90.00
_cell.angle_beta   90.00
_cell.angle_gamma   90.00
#
_symmetry.space_group_name_H-M   'P 1'
#
loop_
_entity.id
_entity.type
_entity.pdbx_description
1 polymer ?
#
loop_
_entity_poly.entity_id
_entity_poly.type
_entity_poly.pdbx_seq_one_letter_code
_entity_poly.pdbx_strand_id
1 'polypeptide(L)'
;MGPRADPRAATVSGGYGMLSRMRDLTRQLEDVARLLDEVGPLPPLKITFTHDPDDGPYVIVATPHQLKLADQRLAVDRIAARVQAVTKVGEVFRGHYGASAHGWWADTLIVAVTNAAPQMPGMPALPQQRTTTTCETAGVLRSLTTWAQKAEPYMDELEVRDHSLRHSVHVFVTADQAAQSVMEGLVPDTDSIWHRPGRRYRALLPTGQSLSVSVDSMR
;
A
#
# COMPACT_ATOMS: atom_id res chain seq x y z
N MET A 1 -5.92 6.17 -64.77
CA MET A 1 -5.97 7.14 -63.67
C MET A 1 -6.39 6.39 -62.42
N GLY A 2 -5.43 6.00 -61.60
CA GLY A 2 -5.65 5.42 -60.27
C GLY A 2 -4.74 6.19 -59.29
N PRO A 3 -5.14 6.39 -58.02
CA PRO A 3 -4.39 7.24 -57.12
C PRO A 3 -3.07 6.59 -56.70
N ARG A 4 -2.02 7.44 -56.69
CA ARG A 4 -0.65 7.14 -56.29
C ARG A 4 -0.59 6.75 -54.81
N ALA A 5 0.16 5.69 -54.53
CA ALA A 5 0.71 5.42 -53.20
C ALA A 5 1.80 6.45 -52.88
N ASP A 6 1.77 7.03 -51.68
CA ASP A 6 2.81 7.93 -51.17
C ASP A 6 3.58 7.19 -50.04
N PRO A 7 4.89 6.91 -50.21
CA PRO A 7 5.70 6.23 -49.21
C PRO A 7 6.57 7.26 -48.48
N ARG A 8 6.10 7.76 -47.33
CA ARG A 8 6.98 8.40 -46.35
C ARG A 8 6.62 8.01 -44.93
N ALA A 9 7.56 7.27 -44.34
CA ALA A 9 7.70 7.04 -42.93
C ALA A 9 7.77 8.36 -42.15
N ALA A 10 7.02 8.42 -41.05
CA ALA A 10 7.41 9.17 -39.87
C ALA A 10 6.99 8.35 -38.65
N THR A 11 7.98 7.67 -38.10
CA THR A 11 8.01 7.00 -36.80
C THR A 11 7.37 7.88 -35.72
N VAL A 12 6.20 7.49 -35.21
CA VAL A 12 5.72 8.00 -33.92
C VAL A 12 6.41 7.17 -32.84
N SER A 13 7.66 7.56 -32.55
CA SER A 13 8.25 7.34 -31.25
C SER A 13 7.76 8.49 -30.37
N GLY A 14 6.96 8.18 -29.35
CA GLY A 14 6.33 9.17 -28.50
C GLY A 14 5.99 8.58 -27.14
N GLY A 15 7.02 8.39 -26.31
CA GLY A 15 6.90 8.29 -24.86
C GLY A 15 6.38 6.97 -24.33
N TYR A 16 7.29 6.03 -24.09
CA TYR A 16 7.10 5.03 -23.04
C TYR A 16 6.65 5.73 -21.76
N GLY A 17 5.56 5.24 -21.16
CA GLY A 17 5.03 5.76 -19.91
C GLY A 17 6.15 5.90 -18.89
N MET A 18 6.46 7.14 -18.52
CA MET A 18 7.07 7.36 -17.22
C MET A 18 6.04 6.90 -16.20
N LEU A 19 6.16 5.65 -15.77
CA LEU A 19 5.49 5.14 -14.59
C LEU A 19 5.73 6.17 -13.49
N SER A 20 4.65 6.82 -13.06
CA SER A 20 4.71 7.88 -12.06
C SER A 20 5.22 7.27 -10.78
N ARG A 21 6.48 7.52 -10.44
CA ARG A 21 7.05 7.01 -9.19
C ARG A 21 6.37 7.68 -8.00
N MET A 22 6.40 7.01 -6.84
CA MET A 22 5.89 7.60 -5.60
C MET A 22 6.50 8.99 -5.35
N ARG A 23 5.66 9.92 -4.89
CA ARG A 23 6.04 11.27 -4.48
C ARG A 23 5.31 11.65 -3.20
N ASP A 24 5.97 12.49 -2.40
CA ASP A 24 5.51 12.96 -1.10
C ASP A 24 5.27 11.86 -0.05
N LEU A 25 5.87 10.66 -0.22
CA LEU A 25 5.67 9.51 0.66
C LEU A 25 5.98 9.82 2.12
N THR A 26 7.08 10.53 2.39
CA THR A 26 7.42 10.96 3.75
C THR A 26 6.31 11.81 4.38
N ARG A 27 5.72 12.73 3.62
CA ARG A 27 4.58 13.53 4.08
C ARG A 27 3.36 12.66 4.32
N GLN A 28 3.04 11.75 3.39
CA GLN A 28 1.90 10.85 3.53
C GLN A 28 2.02 9.93 4.76
N LEU A 29 3.22 9.42 5.05
CA LEU A 29 3.48 8.60 6.25
C LEU A 29 3.14 9.37 7.53
N GLU A 30 3.58 10.62 7.64
CA GLU A 30 3.29 11.49 8.79
C GLU A 30 1.81 11.87 8.87
N ASP A 31 1.19 12.20 7.73
CA ASP A 31 -0.23 12.56 7.67
C ASP A 31 -1.12 11.41 8.12
N VAL A 32 -0.85 10.20 7.63
CA VAL A 32 -1.59 9.00 8.02
C VAL A 32 -1.30 8.62 9.46
N ALA A 33 -0.06 8.75 9.94
CA ALA A 33 0.25 8.52 11.35
C ALA A 33 -0.56 9.45 12.27
N ARG A 34 -0.64 10.74 11.92
CA ARG A 34 -1.47 11.72 12.64
C ARG A 34 -2.95 11.40 12.57
N LEU A 35 -3.45 10.96 11.41
CA LEU A 35 -4.83 10.48 11.29
C LEU A 35 -5.11 9.32 12.25
N LEU A 36 -4.23 8.32 12.30
CA LEU A 36 -4.40 7.16 13.17
C LEU A 36 -4.40 7.52 14.66
N ASP A 37 -3.59 8.49 15.08
CA ASP A 37 -3.59 8.97 16.46
C ASP A 37 -4.93 9.62 16.85
N GLU A 38 -5.57 10.32 15.92
CA GLU A 38 -6.83 11.03 16.17
C GLU A 38 -8.07 10.16 16.02
N VAL A 39 -8.03 9.13 15.16
CA VAL A 39 -9.12 8.15 15.02
C VAL A 39 -9.23 7.27 16.28
N GLY A 40 -8.12 7.06 16.97
CA GLY A 40 -8.06 6.20 18.16
C GLY A 40 -8.03 4.71 17.83
N PRO A 41 -8.42 3.83 18.76
CA PRO A 41 -8.25 2.38 18.58
C PRO A 41 -9.00 1.84 17.36
N LEU A 42 -8.28 1.13 16.50
CA LEU A 42 -8.79 0.41 15.33
C LEU A 42 -8.33 -1.05 15.38
N PRO A 43 -9.03 -1.98 14.73
CA PRO A 43 -8.50 -3.32 14.49
C PRO A 43 -7.20 -3.27 13.65
N PRO A 44 -6.49 -4.39 13.45
CA PRO A 44 -5.33 -4.43 12.57
C PRO A 44 -5.64 -3.85 11.19
N LEU A 45 -4.66 -3.15 10.61
CA LEU A 45 -4.80 -2.44 9.34
C LEU A 45 -3.75 -2.90 8.31
N LYS A 46 -4.11 -2.72 7.05
CA LYS A 46 -3.24 -2.76 5.88
C LYS A 46 -3.31 -1.37 5.24
N ILE A 47 -2.20 -0.66 5.26
CA ILE A 47 -2.11 0.72 4.77
C ILE A 47 -1.25 0.71 3.52
N THR A 48 -1.83 1.04 2.37
CA THR A 48 -1.15 1.06 1.07
C THR A 48 -1.02 2.49 0.60
N PHE A 49 0.21 2.95 0.40
CA PHE A 49 0.57 4.22 -0.21
C PHE A 49 0.85 3.97 -1.68
N THR A 50 0.09 4.63 -2.54
CA THR A 50 0.17 4.42 -3.98
C THR A 50 -0.19 5.73 -4.70
N HIS A 51 -0.22 5.69 -6.02
CA HIS A 51 -0.59 6.83 -6.83
C HIS A 51 -1.51 6.38 -7.97
N ASP A 52 -2.42 7.26 -8.34
CA ASP A 52 -3.14 7.20 -9.59
C ASP A 52 -2.40 8.11 -10.60
N PRO A 53 -2.13 7.68 -11.84
CA PRO A 53 -1.53 8.54 -12.85
C PRO A 53 -2.34 9.82 -13.13
N ASP A 54 -3.67 9.74 -13.01
CA ASP A 54 -4.60 10.81 -13.35
C ASP A 54 -5.05 11.60 -12.10
N ASP A 55 -5.25 10.91 -10.97
CA ASP A 55 -5.78 11.51 -9.73
C ASP A 55 -4.72 11.81 -8.64
N GLY A 56 -3.46 11.46 -8.88
CA GLY A 56 -2.35 11.75 -7.98
C GLY A 56 -2.20 10.75 -6.81
N PRO A 57 -1.38 11.08 -5.79
CA PRO A 57 -1.02 10.14 -4.74
C PRO A 57 -2.17 9.96 -3.73
N TYR A 58 -2.45 8.71 -3.35
CA TYR A 58 -3.52 8.38 -2.40
C TYR A 58 -3.13 7.21 -1.49
N VAL A 59 -3.83 7.10 -0.35
CA VAL A 59 -3.58 6.06 0.64
C VAL A 59 -4.83 5.23 0.86
N ILE A 60 -4.71 3.92 0.68
CA ILE A 60 -5.76 2.96 0.99
C ILE A 60 -5.55 2.47 2.42
N VAL A 61 -6.55 2.66 3.28
CA VAL A 61 -6.59 2.10 4.63
C VAL A 61 -7.61 0.98 4.64
N ALA A 62 -7.13 -0.25 4.64
CA ALA A 62 -7.96 -1.45 4.61
C ALA A 62 -7.82 -2.28 5.87
N THR A 63 -8.86 -3.00 6.24
CA THR A 63 -8.77 -4.06 7.26
C THR A 63 -8.41 -5.40 6.62
N PRO A 64 -7.71 -6.32 7.32
CA PRO A 64 -7.51 -7.68 6.87
C PRO A 64 -8.84 -8.44 6.70
N HIS A 65 -8.94 -9.28 5.67
CA HIS A 65 -10.14 -10.07 5.35
C HIS A 65 -10.51 -11.10 6.43
N GLN A 66 -9.56 -11.43 7.32
CA GLN A 66 -9.79 -12.33 8.45
C GLN A 66 -10.68 -11.74 9.54
N LEU A 67 -10.94 -10.43 9.52
CA LEU A 67 -11.85 -9.79 10.48
C LEU A 67 -13.30 -9.94 10.03
N LYS A 68 -14.22 -9.98 11.00
CA LYS A 68 -15.65 -9.96 10.69
C LYS A 68 -16.02 -8.65 10.00
N LEU A 69 -16.95 -8.69 9.06
CA LEU A 69 -17.38 -7.51 8.31
C LEU A 69 -17.82 -6.35 9.20
N ALA A 70 -18.44 -6.62 10.36
CA ALA A 70 -18.81 -5.60 11.33
C ALA A 70 -17.59 -4.84 11.90
N ASP A 71 -16.51 -5.54 12.23
CA ASP A 71 -15.26 -4.94 12.73
C ASP A 71 -14.55 -4.16 11.61
N GLN A 72 -14.57 -4.71 10.39
CA GLN A 72 -14.06 -4.02 9.21
C GLN A 72 -14.82 -2.72 8.95
N ARG A 73 -16.16 -2.78 9.00
CA ARG A 73 -17.03 -1.63 8.80
C ARG A 73 -16.82 -0.56 9.86
N LEU A 74 -16.70 -0.96 11.13
CA LEU A 74 -16.42 -0.05 12.23
C LEU A 74 -15.13 0.75 11.97
N ALA A 75 -14.08 0.11 11.44
CA ALA A 75 -12.85 0.80 11.10
C ALA A 75 -13.06 1.84 9.99
N VAL A 76 -13.80 1.48 8.93
CA VAL A 76 -14.13 2.41 7.84
C VAL A 76 -14.93 3.61 8.37
N ASP A 77 -15.96 3.38 9.18
CA ASP A 77 -16.80 4.46 9.71
C ASP A 77 -16.03 5.42 10.63
N ARG A 78 -15.11 4.89 11.44
CA ARG A 78 -14.25 5.72 12.31
C ARG A 78 -13.30 6.60 11.50
N ILE A 79 -12.69 6.05 10.45
CA ILE A 79 -11.82 6.83 9.55
C ILE A 79 -12.68 7.86 8.79
N ALA A 80 -13.82 7.44 8.24
CA ALA A 80 -14.75 8.30 7.51
C ALA A 80 -15.18 9.52 8.34
N ALA A 81 -15.53 9.30 9.61
CA ALA A 81 -15.88 10.37 10.52
C ALA A 81 -14.74 11.39 10.70
N ARG A 82 -13.49 10.93 10.73
CA ARG A 82 -12.33 11.83 10.91
C ARG A 82 -11.98 12.61 9.65
N VAL A 83 -12.10 11.99 8.48
CA VAL A 83 -11.88 12.64 7.17
C VAL A 83 -13.13 13.33 6.61
N GLN A 84 -14.19 13.45 7.43
CA GLN A 84 -15.47 14.07 7.08
C GLN A 84 -16.12 13.50 5.80
N ALA A 85 -15.94 12.20 5.57
CA ALA A 85 -16.48 11.49 4.43
C ALA A 85 -17.77 10.75 4.76
N VAL A 86 -18.60 10.53 3.75
CA VAL A 86 -19.79 9.67 3.85
C VAL A 86 -19.40 8.26 3.48
N THR A 87 -19.59 7.32 4.39
CA THR A 87 -19.35 5.91 4.09
C THR A 87 -20.45 5.35 3.18
N LYS A 88 -20.03 4.77 2.05
CA LYS A 88 -20.90 4.06 1.10
C LYS A 88 -20.85 2.56 1.37
N VAL A 89 -21.96 1.87 1.13
CA VAL A 89 -22.06 0.40 1.14
C VAL A 89 -22.46 -0.05 -0.25
N GLY A 90 -21.81 -1.08 -0.76
CA GLY A 90 -22.15 -1.66 -2.07
C GLY A 90 -21.75 -3.12 -2.17
N GLU A 91 -22.33 -3.81 -3.13
CA GLU A 91 -21.87 -5.14 -3.53
C GLU A 91 -20.52 -4.99 -4.24
N VAL A 92 -19.52 -5.71 -3.77
CA VAL A 92 -18.15 -5.68 -4.30
C VAL A 92 -17.86 -6.91 -5.15
N PHE A 93 -18.40 -8.08 -4.80
CA PHE A 93 -18.23 -9.29 -5.61
C PHE A 93 -19.27 -10.37 -5.30
N ARG A 94 -20.05 -10.81 -6.30
CA ARG A 94 -20.94 -11.99 -6.22
C ARG A 94 -21.69 -12.12 -4.88
N GLY A 95 -22.49 -11.12 -4.53
CA GLY A 95 -23.28 -11.08 -3.29
C GLY A 95 -22.50 -10.70 -2.03
N HIS A 96 -21.20 -10.37 -2.12
CA HIS A 96 -20.40 -9.88 -1.01
C HIS A 96 -20.45 -8.37 -0.96
N TYR A 97 -20.80 -7.83 0.20
CA TYR A 97 -20.89 -6.40 0.43
C TYR A 97 -19.65 -5.87 1.12
N GLY A 98 -19.27 -4.66 0.74
CA GLY A 98 -18.19 -3.92 1.36
C GLY A 98 -18.61 -2.48 1.65
N ALA A 99 -17.77 -1.81 2.43
CA ALA A 99 -17.90 -0.41 2.73
C ALA A 99 -16.66 0.35 2.26
N SER A 100 -16.88 1.57 1.77
CA SER A 100 -15.81 2.49 1.43
C SER A 100 -16.15 3.92 1.84
N ALA A 101 -15.12 4.67 2.22
CA ALA A 101 -15.21 6.11 2.45
C ALA A 101 -13.97 6.78 1.87
N HIS A 102 -14.19 7.85 1.12
CA HIS A 102 -13.14 8.60 0.44
C HIS A 102 -13.19 10.03 0.99
N GLY A 103 -12.09 10.49 1.58
CA GLY A 103 -12.01 11.82 2.14
C GLY A 103 -10.57 12.32 2.17
N TRP A 104 -10.42 13.64 2.24
CA TRP A 104 -9.11 14.27 2.30
C TRP A 104 -8.69 14.42 3.76
N TRP A 105 -7.42 14.09 4.02
CA TRP A 105 -6.77 14.37 5.30
C TRP A 105 -5.49 15.16 5.05
N ALA A 106 -5.47 16.42 5.51
CA ALA A 106 -4.52 17.41 5.03
C ALA A 106 -4.53 17.44 3.48
N ASP A 107 -3.42 17.10 2.83
CA ASP A 107 -3.29 17.07 1.38
C ASP A 107 -3.20 15.64 0.82
N THR A 108 -3.61 14.64 1.61
CA THR A 108 -3.58 13.23 1.22
C THR A 108 -5.01 12.69 1.05
N LEU A 109 -5.31 12.14 -0.13
CA LEU A 109 -6.56 11.41 -0.34
C LEU A 109 -6.52 10.09 0.43
N ILE A 110 -7.44 9.91 1.37
CA ILE A 110 -7.60 8.70 2.17
C ILE A 110 -8.79 7.90 1.65
N VAL A 111 -8.54 6.64 1.31
CA VAL A 111 -9.54 5.68 0.85
C VAL A 111 -9.64 4.56 1.90
N ALA A 112 -10.62 4.68 2.80
CA ALA A 112 -10.89 3.66 3.79
C ALA A 112 -11.82 2.59 3.21
N VAL A 113 -11.43 1.32 3.24
CA VAL A 113 -12.20 0.23 2.63
C VAL A 113 -12.24 -1.03 3.48
N THR A 114 -13.36 -1.75 3.45
CA THR A 114 -13.40 -3.14 3.91
C THR A 114 -12.73 -4.03 2.87
N ASN A 115 -12.10 -5.12 3.31
CA ASN A 115 -11.62 -6.13 2.39
C ASN A 115 -12.79 -7.02 1.95
N ALA A 116 -13.12 -6.93 0.67
CA ALA A 116 -14.22 -7.64 0.06
C ALA A 116 -13.93 -9.12 -0.23
N ALA A 117 -12.70 -9.59 0.00
CA ALA A 117 -12.38 -11.00 -0.19
C ALA A 117 -13.05 -11.84 0.92
N PRO A 118 -13.83 -12.89 0.57
CA PRO A 118 -14.33 -13.82 1.57
C PRO A 118 -13.17 -14.47 2.33
N GLN A 119 -13.38 -14.81 3.59
CA GLN A 119 -12.43 -15.64 4.34
C GLN A 119 -12.32 -16.99 3.62
N MET A 120 -11.24 -17.18 2.87
CA MET A 120 -11.01 -18.39 2.10
C MET A 120 -10.69 -19.56 3.06
N PRO A 121 -11.28 -20.75 2.87
CA PRO A 121 -10.90 -21.94 3.62
C PRO A 121 -9.39 -22.18 3.56
N GLY A 122 -8.76 -22.41 4.72
CA GLY A 122 -7.31 -22.62 4.83
C GLY A 122 -6.49 -21.34 5.04
N MET A 123 -7.10 -20.14 4.97
CA MET A 123 -6.39 -18.93 5.38
C MET A 123 -6.23 -18.91 6.91
N PRO A 124 -5.00 -18.67 7.42
CA PRO A 124 -4.79 -18.58 8.84
C PRO A 124 -5.63 -17.43 9.41
N ALA A 125 -6.40 -17.74 10.45
CA ALA A 125 -7.10 -16.73 11.22
C ALA A 125 -6.09 -15.75 11.83
N LEU A 126 -6.52 -14.53 12.10
CA LEU A 126 -5.70 -13.63 12.90
C LEU A 126 -5.47 -14.26 14.29
N PRO A 127 -4.29 -14.06 14.88
CA PRO A 127 -4.01 -14.47 16.24
C PRO A 127 -5.12 -14.00 17.19
N GLN A 128 -5.59 -14.89 18.07
CA GLN A 128 -6.63 -14.55 19.05
C GLN A 128 -6.18 -13.45 20.01
N GLN A 129 -4.89 -13.45 20.36
CA GLN A 129 -4.27 -12.42 21.16
C GLN A 129 -3.52 -11.45 20.25
N ARG A 130 -4.04 -10.22 20.14
CA ARG A 130 -3.35 -9.10 19.51
C ARG A 130 -2.40 -8.46 20.52
N THR A 131 -1.18 -8.16 20.09
CA THR A 131 -0.19 -7.39 20.86
C THR A 131 0.12 -6.04 20.23
N THR A 132 -0.31 -5.80 18.99
CA THR A 132 -0.16 -4.50 18.32
C THR A 132 -1.32 -3.55 18.63
N THR A 133 -1.08 -2.26 18.43
CA THR A 133 -2.07 -1.19 18.60
C THR A 133 -2.06 -0.23 17.41
N THR A 134 -3.12 0.58 17.30
CA THR A 134 -3.19 1.66 16.30
C THR A 134 -2.11 2.70 16.53
N CYS A 135 -1.81 3.04 17.79
CA CYS A 135 -0.73 3.94 18.16
C CYS A 135 0.65 3.39 17.74
N GLU A 136 0.90 2.09 17.94
CA GLU A 136 2.15 1.48 17.46
C GLU A 136 2.22 1.47 15.93
N THR A 137 1.09 1.27 15.25
CA THR A 137 1.03 1.37 13.78
C THR A 137 1.40 2.78 13.32
N ALA A 138 0.87 3.83 13.95
CA ALA A 138 1.28 5.21 13.70
C ALA A 138 2.78 5.43 13.98
N GLY A 139 3.29 4.87 15.08
CA GLY A 139 4.72 4.89 15.41
C GLY A 139 5.60 4.23 14.34
N VAL A 140 5.16 3.10 13.78
CA VAL A 140 5.83 2.44 12.65
C VAL A 140 5.87 3.37 11.44
N LEU A 141 4.74 3.96 11.04
CA LEU A 141 4.70 4.88 9.88
C LEU A 141 5.70 6.03 10.02
N ARG A 142 5.75 6.67 11.20
CA ARG A 142 6.74 7.73 11.49
C ARG A 142 8.17 7.22 11.42
N SER A 143 8.43 6.04 11.96
CA SER A 143 9.78 5.46 11.97
C SER A 143 10.30 5.19 10.54
N LEU A 144 9.41 4.91 9.59
CA LEU A 144 9.77 4.64 8.20
C LEU A 144 10.21 5.87 7.41
N THR A 145 9.87 7.08 7.85
CA THR A 145 10.09 8.34 7.11
C THR A 145 11.52 8.54 6.62
N THR A 146 12.52 8.24 7.46
CA THR A 146 13.95 8.45 7.14
C THR A 146 14.42 7.49 6.05
N TRP A 147 14.00 6.22 6.12
CA TRP A 147 14.31 5.23 5.07
C TRP A 147 13.51 5.52 3.79
N ALA A 148 12.22 5.81 3.93
CA ALA A 148 11.32 6.11 2.82
C ALA A 148 11.82 7.30 2.00
N GLN A 149 12.34 8.35 2.62
CA GLN A 149 12.89 9.52 1.92
C GLN A 149 13.99 9.16 0.91
N LYS A 150 14.80 8.14 1.21
CA LYS A 150 15.88 7.69 0.31
C LYS A 150 15.38 6.74 -0.77
N ALA A 151 14.43 5.89 -0.41
CA ALA A 151 14.01 4.76 -1.22
C ALA A 151 12.78 5.07 -2.11
N GLU A 152 12.00 6.11 -1.76
CA GLU A 152 10.81 6.60 -2.48
C GLU A 152 11.00 6.73 -4.00
N PRO A 153 12.11 7.29 -4.54
CA PRO A 153 12.30 7.42 -5.98
C PRO A 153 12.39 6.10 -6.74
N TYR A 154 12.34 4.96 -6.06
CA TYR A 154 12.43 3.62 -6.63
C TYR A 154 11.18 2.76 -6.33
N MET A 155 10.19 3.32 -5.64
CA MET A 155 8.97 2.62 -5.26
C MET A 155 7.81 3.00 -6.16
N ASP A 156 6.98 2.01 -6.49
CA ASP A 156 5.68 2.22 -7.13
C ASP A 156 4.56 2.17 -6.08
N GLU A 157 4.73 1.34 -5.05
CA GLU A 157 3.77 1.20 -3.95
C GLU A 157 4.48 0.76 -2.66
N LEU A 158 4.06 1.34 -1.54
CA LEU A 158 4.46 0.93 -0.20
C LEU A 158 3.24 0.42 0.56
N GLU A 159 3.36 -0.71 1.23
CA GLU A 159 2.30 -1.27 2.06
C GLU A 159 2.83 -1.61 3.45
N VAL A 160 2.14 -1.13 4.49
CA VAL A 160 2.41 -1.45 5.88
C VAL A 160 1.28 -2.30 6.42
N ARG A 161 1.63 -3.49 6.93
CA ARG A 161 0.67 -4.47 7.46
C ARG A 161 0.82 -4.62 8.96
N ASP A 162 -0.28 -4.47 9.68
CA ASP A 162 -0.43 -4.95 11.05
C ASP A 162 -0.96 -6.39 11.03
N HIS A 163 -0.14 -7.35 11.46
CA HIS A 163 -0.47 -8.77 11.53
C HIS A 163 -0.96 -9.20 12.92
N SER A 164 -1.46 -8.28 13.74
CA SER A 164 -1.85 -8.45 15.15
C SER A 164 -0.72 -8.71 16.14
N LEU A 165 0.40 -9.32 15.70
CA LEU A 165 1.56 -9.62 16.56
C LEU A 165 2.80 -8.80 16.22
N ARG A 166 2.86 -8.29 14.98
CA ARG A 166 3.99 -7.53 14.45
C ARG A 166 3.55 -6.73 13.24
N HIS A 167 4.36 -5.74 12.89
CA HIS A 167 4.24 -5.01 11.63
C HIS A 167 5.23 -5.54 10.59
N SER A 168 4.82 -5.54 9.33
CA SER A 168 5.71 -5.77 8.19
C SER A 168 5.52 -4.71 7.13
N VAL A 169 6.57 -4.51 6.35
CA VAL A 169 6.60 -3.55 5.26
C VAL A 169 6.78 -4.30 3.95
N HIS A 170 5.97 -3.96 2.97
CA HIS A 170 6.01 -4.50 1.63
C HIS A 170 6.20 -3.36 0.64
N VAL A 171 7.11 -3.52 -0.30
CA VAL A 171 7.33 -2.56 -1.39
C VAL A 171 7.12 -3.28 -2.71
N PHE A 172 6.44 -2.63 -3.63
CA PHE A 172 6.34 -3.09 -5.01
C PHE A 172 7.15 -2.17 -5.91
N VAL A 173 7.91 -2.79 -6.79
CA VAL A 173 8.74 -2.12 -7.80
C VAL A 173 8.57 -2.79 -9.16
N THR A 174 8.70 -2.03 -10.22
CA THR A 174 8.54 -2.46 -11.61
C THR A 174 9.80 -3.14 -12.18
N ALA A 175 10.97 -2.85 -11.61
CA ALA A 175 12.25 -3.34 -12.12
C ALA A 175 13.18 -3.85 -11.00
N ASP A 176 14.02 -4.83 -11.35
CA ASP A 176 14.99 -5.42 -10.41
C ASP A 176 16.00 -4.41 -9.89
N GLN A 177 16.47 -3.50 -10.76
CA GLN A 177 17.38 -2.42 -10.37
C GLN A 177 16.77 -1.51 -9.30
N ALA A 178 15.48 -1.18 -9.43
CA ALA A 178 14.77 -0.39 -8.42
C ALA A 178 14.67 -1.17 -7.10
N ALA A 179 14.43 -2.48 -7.15
CA ALA A 179 14.46 -3.34 -5.98
C ALA A 179 15.84 -3.30 -5.28
N GLN A 180 16.93 -3.39 -6.04
CA GLN A 180 18.29 -3.29 -5.49
C GLN A 180 18.54 -1.93 -4.82
N SER A 181 18.07 -0.84 -5.43
CA SER A 181 18.16 0.51 -4.84
C SER A 181 17.35 0.65 -3.54
N VAL A 182 16.15 0.07 -3.45
CA VAL A 182 15.36 0.05 -2.20
C VAL A 182 16.07 -0.75 -1.10
N MET A 183 16.83 -1.77 -1.48
CA MET A 183 17.55 -2.67 -0.58
C MET A 183 18.91 -2.13 -0.14
N GLU A 184 19.38 -1.02 -0.71
CA GLU A 184 20.72 -0.48 -0.47
C GLU A 184 20.94 -0.12 1.00
N GLY A 185 22.03 -0.64 1.58
CA GLY A 185 22.40 -0.39 2.97
C GLY A 185 21.54 -1.13 4.01
N LEU A 186 20.60 -1.98 3.60
CA LEU A 186 19.82 -2.82 4.50
C LEU A 186 20.51 -4.16 4.76
N VAL A 187 20.22 -4.77 5.90
CA VAL A 187 20.70 -6.13 6.23
C VAL A 187 19.78 -7.13 5.53
N PRO A 188 20.26 -7.87 4.51
CA PRO A 188 19.42 -8.80 3.78
C PRO A 188 19.08 -10.02 4.63
N ASP A 189 17.84 -10.48 4.53
CA ASP A 189 17.36 -11.74 5.10
C ASP A 189 17.43 -12.82 4.01
N THR A 190 18.66 -13.29 3.76
CA THR A 190 18.95 -14.30 2.71
C THR A 190 18.56 -15.71 3.11
N ASP A 191 18.44 -15.98 4.41
CA ASP A 191 18.11 -17.31 4.94
C ASP A 191 16.62 -17.63 4.80
N SER A 192 15.80 -16.61 4.51
CA SER A 192 14.39 -16.81 4.20
C SER A 192 14.21 -17.57 2.90
N ILE A 193 13.49 -18.71 2.95
CA ILE A 193 13.07 -19.49 1.77
C ILE A 193 12.25 -18.69 0.73
N TRP A 194 11.79 -17.51 1.13
CA TRP A 194 11.01 -16.59 0.32
C TRP A 194 11.85 -15.47 -0.31
N HIS A 195 13.15 -15.40 -0.02
CA HIS A 195 14.12 -14.57 -0.72
C HIS A 195 14.43 -15.23 -2.07
N ARG A 196 14.08 -14.54 -3.16
CA ARG A 196 14.23 -14.99 -4.54
C ARG A 196 14.68 -13.80 -5.39
N PRO A 197 16.00 -13.57 -5.53
CA PRO A 197 16.53 -12.46 -6.34
C PRO A 197 15.89 -12.43 -7.74
N GLY A 198 15.62 -11.24 -8.26
CA GLY A 198 14.86 -11.04 -9.51
C GLY A 198 13.34 -11.10 -9.36
N ARG A 199 12.80 -11.52 -8.21
CA ARG A 199 11.34 -11.60 -7.97
C ARG A 199 10.91 -11.05 -6.61
N ARG A 200 11.64 -11.39 -5.56
CA ARG A 200 11.34 -11.01 -4.18
C ARG A 200 12.61 -10.91 -3.34
N TYR A 201 12.86 -9.72 -2.80
CA TYR A 201 13.92 -9.46 -1.85
C TYR A 201 13.36 -9.35 -0.43
N ARG A 202 14.23 -9.60 0.55
CA ARG A 202 13.91 -9.47 1.97
C ARG A 202 15.08 -8.89 2.74
N ALA A 203 14.76 -8.02 3.69
CA ALA A 203 15.72 -7.39 4.59
C ALA A 203 15.06 -7.02 5.92
N LEU A 204 15.88 -6.63 6.89
CA LEU A 204 15.45 -5.85 8.04
C LEU A 204 15.61 -4.36 7.76
N LEU A 205 14.58 -3.59 8.09
CA LEU A 205 14.68 -2.13 8.15
C LEU A 205 15.48 -1.70 9.38
N PRO A 206 16.11 -0.50 9.38
CA PRO A 206 16.80 0.03 10.56
C PRO A 206 15.91 0.14 11.79
N THR A 207 14.61 0.25 11.56
CA THR A 207 13.54 0.34 12.56
C THR A 207 13.07 -1.01 13.10
N GLY A 208 13.66 -2.12 12.62
CA GLY A 208 13.44 -3.48 13.11
C GLY A 208 12.31 -4.25 12.41
N GLN A 209 11.49 -3.61 11.57
CA GLN A 209 10.45 -4.30 10.80
C GLN A 209 11.05 -5.11 9.65
N SER A 210 10.40 -6.24 9.34
CA SER A 210 10.74 -7.02 8.14
C SER A 210 10.24 -6.30 6.90
N LEU A 211 11.14 -6.11 5.93
CA LEU A 211 10.85 -5.59 4.60
C LEU A 211 10.80 -6.75 3.60
N SER A 212 9.80 -6.73 2.72
CA SER A 212 9.78 -7.54 1.51
C SER A 212 9.57 -6.65 0.29
N VAL A 213 10.50 -6.70 -0.66
CA VAL A 213 10.38 -5.98 -1.94
C VAL A 213 10.01 -6.98 -3.00
N SER A 214 8.90 -6.78 -3.72
CA SER A 214 8.47 -7.63 -4.82
C SER A 214 8.64 -6.90 -6.15
N VAL A 215 9.24 -7.58 -7.13
CA VAL A 215 9.39 -7.06 -8.49
C VAL A 215 8.19 -7.53 -9.31
N ASP A 216 7.37 -6.60 -9.77
CA ASP A 216 6.21 -6.85 -10.63
C ASP A 216 6.44 -6.20 -12.00
N SER A 217 7.00 -6.97 -12.92
CA SER A 217 7.35 -6.51 -14.27
C SER A 217 6.15 -6.40 -15.22
N MET A 218 4.92 -6.66 -14.74
CA MET A 218 3.70 -6.65 -15.55
C MET A 218 2.76 -5.48 -15.25
N ARG A 219 3.17 -4.54 -14.38
CA ARG A 219 2.46 -3.27 -14.14
C ARG A 219 2.84 -2.20 -15.16
#